data_AF-A0A4Q3WWG6-F1
#
_entry.id   AF-A0A4Q3WWG6-F1
#
_cell.length_a   1.000
_cell.length_b   1.000
_cell.length_c   1.000
_cell.angle_alpha   90.00
_cell.angle_beta   90.00
_cell.angle_gamma   90.00
#
_symmetry.space_group_name_H-M   'P 1'
#
loop_
_entity.id
_entity.type
_entity.pdbx_description
1 polymer ?
#
loop_
_entity_poly.entity_id
_entity_poly.type
_entity_poly.pdbx_seq_one_letter_code
_entity_poly.pdbx_strand_id
1 'polypeptide(L)'
;MPALNFNPQPATKKNSRLKLALTGPSGSGKTFTALSIAAHLLPDPRIVVIDTEHGSASLYAKEFTFDVFHLEDHDPRNYVECIRQAVKLGYDIIIIDSLSHAWNGTNGALEMVDNASKKSGNGFGAWRDV
;
A
#
# COMPACT_ATOMS: atom_id res chain seq x y z
N MET A 1 -8.37 -8.82 -45.70
CA MET A 1 -8.60 -8.65 -44.25
C MET A 1 -9.76 -7.69 -44.08
N PRO A 2 -10.78 -7.97 -43.26
CA PRO A 2 -11.87 -7.01 -43.05
C PRO A 2 -11.32 -5.74 -42.36
N ALA A 3 -11.77 -4.57 -42.81
CA ALA A 3 -11.35 -3.28 -42.27
C ALA A 3 -11.93 -3.08 -40.85
N LEU A 4 -11.11 -2.57 -39.94
CA LEU A 4 -11.49 -2.25 -38.56
C LEU A 4 -12.53 -1.12 -38.57
N ASN A 5 -13.73 -1.36 -38.04
CA ASN A 5 -14.73 -0.30 -37.86
C ASN A 5 -14.42 0.50 -36.58
N PHE A 6 -13.76 1.65 -36.75
CA PHE A 6 -13.35 2.52 -35.66
C PHE A 6 -14.45 3.53 -35.29
N ASN A 7 -15.15 3.29 -34.17
CA ASN A 7 -16.25 4.13 -33.68
C ASN A 7 -16.00 4.59 -32.22
N PRO A 8 -15.26 5.69 -32.00
CA PRO A 8 -14.98 6.19 -30.67
C PRO A 8 -16.24 6.76 -30.01
N GLN A 9 -16.33 6.61 -28.68
CA GLN A 9 -17.42 7.14 -27.85
C GLN A 9 -16.84 8.08 -26.78
N PRO A 10 -17.60 9.07 -26.30
CA PRO A 10 -17.18 9.92 -25.19
C PRO A 10 -16.86 9.07 -23.95
N ALA A 11 -15.66 9.23 -23.41
CA ALA A 11 -15.27 8.55 -22.19
C ALA A 11 -16.04 9.12 -20.99
N THR A 12 -16.69 8.25 -20.21
CA THR A 12 -17.39 8.63 -18.98
C THR A 12 -16.59 8.21 -17.75
N LYS A 13 -16.48 9.07 -16.75
CA LYS A 13 -15.77 8.79 -15.49
C LYS A 13 -16.56 7.74 -14.68
N LYS A 14 -15.97 6.56 -14.46
CA LYS A 14 -16.39 5.68 -13.37
C LYS A 14 -15.62 6.10 -12.12
N ASN A 15 -16.30 6.27 -10.98
CA ASN A 15 -15.64 6.58 -9.71
C ASN A 15 -14.80 5.37 -9.26
N SER A 16 -13.56 5.29 -9.72
CA SER A 16 -12.58 4.30 -9.29
C SER A 16 -11.58 4.96 -8.36
N ARG A 17 -11.40 4.38 -7.17
CA ARG A 17 -10.26 4.72 -6.31
C ARG A 17 -8.97 4.19 -6.96
N LEU A 18 -7.91 4.99 -6.94
CA LEU A 18 -6.59 4.54 -7.37
C LEU A 18 -6.04 3.53 -6.37
N LYS A 19 -5.57 2.39 -6.86
CA LYS A 19 -4.71 1.44 -6.13
C LYS A 19 -3.43 1.34 -6.93
N LEU A 20 -2.33 1.78 -6.34
CA LEU A 20 -1.03 1.88 -7.01
C LEU A 20 0.01 1.12 -6.20
N ALA A 21 0.81 0.31 -6.88
CA ALA A 21 1.98 -0.33 -6.32
C ALA A 21 3.24 0.23 -7.01
N LEU A 22 4.20 0.71 -6.21
CA LEU A 22 5.51 1.13 -6.69
C LEU A 22 6.52 0.06 -6.28
N THR A 23 7.22 -0.51 -7.25
CA THR A 23 8.22 -1.56 -7.04
C THR A 23 9.57 -1.12 -7.59
N GLY A 24 10.65 -1.52 -6.90
CA GLY A 24 12.01 -1.13 -7.23
C GLY A 24 12.97 -1.42 -6.07
N PRO A 25 14.27 -1.53 -6.36
CA PRO A 25 15.29 -1.80 -5.34
C PRO A 25 15.33 -0.68 -4.27
N SER A 26 16.00 -0.94 -3.15
CA SER A 26 16.25 0.11 -2.15
C SER A 26 17.00 1.29 -2.79
N GLY A 27 16.67 2.52 -2.39
CA GLY A 27 17.23 3.74 -2.96
C GLY A 27 16.70 4.15 -4.34
N SER A 28 15.77 3.39 -4.96
CA SER A 28 15.21 3.74 -6.28
C SER A 28 14.20 4.91 -6.27
N GLY A 29 14.00 5.57 -5.13
CA GLY A 29 13.10 6.73 -5.01
C GLY A 29 11.61 6.41 -4.87
N LYS A 30 11.25 5.21 -4.37
CA LYS A 30 9.84 4.77 -4.21
C LYS A 30 9.04 5.72 -3.32
N THR A 31 9.53 6.00 -2.12
CA THR A 31 8.90 6.87 -1.12
C THR A 31 8.68 8.29 -1.67
N PHE A 32 9.73 8.88 -2.24
CA PHE A 32 9.66 10.19 -2.88
C PHE A 32 8.61 10.22 -4.00
N THR A 33 8.61 9.19 -4.86
CA THR A 33 7.65 9.09 -5.96
C THR A 33 6.22 8.94 -5.44
N ALA A 34 6.00 8.14 -4.40
CA ALA A 34 4.70 7.97 -3.76
C ALA A 34 4.17 9.29 -3.18
N LEU A 35 5.01 10.01 -2.43
CA LEU A 35 4.67 11.31 -1.84
C LEU A 35 4.39 12.36 -2.93
N SER A 36 5.19 12.39 -3.99
CA SER A 36 4.99 13.31 -5.11
C SER A 36 3.67 13.05 -5.84
N ILE A 37 3.32 11.78 -6.10
CA ILE A 37 2.02 11.42 -6.65
C ILE A 37 0.90 11.84 -5.70
N ALA A 38 1.02 11.53 -4.40
CA ALA A 38 0.01 11.84 -3.42
C ALA A 38 -0.27 13.34 -3.31
N ALA A 39 0.78 14.16 -3.25
CA ALA A 39 0.68 15.63 -3.12
C ALA A 39 -0.02 16.30 -4.31
N HIS A 40 -0.04 15.65 -5.48
CA HIS A 40 -0.61 16.22 -6.72
C HIS A 40 -1.87 15.51 -7.21
N LEU A 41 -2.31 14.44 -6.53
CA LEU A 41 -3.44 13.64 -6.98
C LEU A 41 -4.79 14.33 -6.76
N LEU A 42 -4.91 15.09 -5.67
CA LEU A 42 -6.11 15.84 -5.28
C LEU A 42 -5.71 17.27 -4.89
N PRO A 43 -6.65 18.24 -4.93
CA PRO A 43 -6.43 19.54 -4.31
C PRO A 43 -6.31 19.39 -2.79
N ASP A 44 -5.24 19.91 -2.19
CA ASP A 44 -4.98 19.96 -0.74
C ASP A 44 -5.28 18.64 0.02
N PRO A 45 -4.64 17.51 -0.36
CA PRO A 45 -4.95 16.19 0.19
C PRO A 45 -4.47 16.05 1.64
N ARG A 46 -5.26 15.34 2.46
CA ARG A 46 -4.77 14.80 3.74
C ARG A 46 -4.08 13.46 3.49
N ILE A 47 -2.76 13.47 3.60
CA ILE A 47 -1.91 12.31 3.33
C ILE A 47 -1.42 11.71 4.65
N VAL A 48 -1.48 10.39 4.78
CA VAL A 48 -0.80 9.64 5.84
C VAL A 48 0.13 8.58 5.25
N VAL A 49 1.32 8.48 5.82
CA VAL A 49 2.27 7.39 5.55
C VAL A 49 2.26 6.42 6.74
N ILE A 50 1.90 5.17 6.49
CA ILE A 50 2.11 4.04 7.40
C ILE A 50 3.53 3.55 7.15
N ASP A 51 4.45 3.96 8.01
CA ASP A 51 5.88 3.74 7.88
C ASP A 51 6.31 2.51 8.70
N THR A 52 6.87 1.52 8.02
CA THR A 52 7.42 0.30 8.60
C THR A 52 8.95 0.24 8.45
N GLU A 53 9.56 1.24 7.82
CA GLU A 53 10.99 1.35 7.50
C GLU A 53 11.71 2.35 8.42
N HIS A 54 11.30 2.41 9.69
CA HIS A 54 11.95 3.17 10.77
C HIS A 54 12.16 4.68 10.49
N GLY A 55 11.21 5.37 9.86
CA GLY A 55 11.26 6.83 9.73
C GLY A 55 11.86 7.34 8.44
N SER A 56 12.09 6.48 7.44
CA SER A 56 12.67 6.88 6.16
C SER A 56 11.81 7.92 5.43
N ALA A 57 10.48 7.84 5.57
CA ALA A 57 9.55 8.78 4.96
C ALA A 57 9.67 10.19 5.54
N SER A 58 9.93 10.31 6.84
CA SER A 58 10.04 11.60 7.55
C SER A 58 11.18 12.49 7.04
N LEU A 59 12.16 11.92 6.32
CA LEU A 59 13.21 12.68 5.63
C LEU A 59 12.65 13.68 4.60
N TYR A 60 11.44 13.44 4.10
CA TYR A 60 10.78 14.25 3.07
C TYR A 60 9.79 15.29 3.62
N ALA A 61 9.75 15.49 4.95
CA ALA A 61 8.82 16.42 5.60
C ALA A 61 9.08 17.91 5.25
N LYS A 62 10.23 18.21 4.63
CA LYS A 62 10.54 19.56 4.12
C LYS A 62 9.95 19.80 2.73
N GLU A 63 9.80 18.74 1.93
CA GLU A 63 9.31 18.78 0.56
C GLU A 63 7.81 18.52 0.46
N PHE A 64 7.23 17.76 1.39
CA PHE A 64 5.82 17.38 1.38
C PHE A 64 5.16 17.54 2.74
N THR A 65 3.84 17.78 2.74
CA THR A 65 2.99 17.80 3.94
C THR A 65 2.23 16.49 4.05
N PHE A 66 2.49 15.73 5.11
CA PHE A 66 1.84 14.44 5.39
C PHE A 66 2.00 14.10 6.89
N ASP A 67 1.11 13.27 7.39
CA ASP A 67 1.22 12.67 8.71
C ASP A 67 1.91 11.30 8.62
N VAL A 68 2.54 10.86 9.70
CA VAL A 68 3.25 9.57 9.77
C VAL A 68 2.73 8.74 10.93
N PHE A 69 2.49 7.46 10.67
CA PHE A 69 2.24 6.45 11.70
C PHE A 69 3.29 5.34 11.58
N HIS A 70 4.06 5.13 12.63
CA HIS A 70 5.04 4.05 12.69
C HIS A 70 4.37 2.74 13.08
N LEU A 71 4.40 1.75 12.18
CA LEU A 71 3.89 0.41 12.45
C LEU A 71 5.06 -0.54 12.72
N GLU A 72 5.26 -0.88 14.00
CA GLU A 72 6.32 -1.79 14.45
C GLU A 72 5.96 -3.27 14.30
N ASP A 73 4.68 -3.63 14.41
CA ASP A 73 4.19 -5.00 14.28
C ASP A 73 3.69 -5.26 12.84
N HIS A 74 4.38 -6.17 12.16
CA HIS A 74 4.17 -6.47 10.75
C HIS A 74 3.06 -7.51 10.48
N ASP A 75 2.21 -7.82 11.47
CA ASP A 75 1.00 -8.61 11.26
C ASP A 75 0.11 -7.95 10.18
N PRO A 76 -0.27 -8.66 9.11
CA PRO A 76 -1.12 -8.13 8.02
C PRO A 76 -2.43 -7.49 8.52
N ARG A 77 -2.99 -7.96 9.64
CA ARG A 77 -4.23 -7.44 10.23
C ARG A 77 -4.05 -6.02 10.76
N ASN A 78 -2.85 -5.67 11.23
CA ASN A 78 -2.55 -4.32 11.68
C ASN A 78 -2.56 -3.33 10.51
N TYR A 79 -2.04 -3.72 9.34
CA TYR A 79 -2.15 -2.88 8.13
C TYR A 79 -3.61 -2.61 7.76
N VAL A 80 -4.47 -3.62 7.83
CA VAL A 80 -5.92 -3.45 7.59
C VAL A 80 -6.54 -2.49 8.59
N GLU A 81 -6.18 -2.59 9.86
CA GLU A 81 -6.69 -1.69 10.90
C GLU A 81 -6.17 -0.26 10.72
N CYS A 82 -4.88 -0.07 10.43
CA CYS A 82 -4.31 1.23 10.11
C CYS A 82 -5.03 1.90 8.94
N ILE A 83 -5.33 1.15 7.87
CA ILE A 83 -6.11 1.67 6.73
C ILE A 83 -7.51 2.09 7.18
N ARG A 84 -8.21 1.28 7.98
CA ARG A 84 -9.54 1.62 8.50
C ARG A 84 -9.51 2.86 9.38
N GLN A 85 -8.53 2.98 10.25
CA GLN A 85 -8.37 4.14 11.13
C GLN A 85 -8.02 5.40 10.33
N ALA A 86 -7.14 5.31 9.34
CA ALA A 86 -6.85 6.41 8.44
C ALA A 86 -8.10 6.92 7.71
N VAL A 87 -8.94 6.00 7.21
CA VAL A 87 -10.22 6.38 6.59
C VAL A 87 -11.15 7.06 7.61
N LYS A 88 -11.26 6.54 8.85
CA LYS A 88 -12.09 7.15 9.90
C LYS A 88 -11.61 8.55 10.30
N LEU A 89 -10.30 8.78 10.29
CA LEU A 89 -9.68 10.07 10.59
C LEU A 89 -9.77 11.07 9.41
N GLY A 90 -10.32 10.65 8.28
CA GLY A 90 -10.55 11.51 7.12
C GLY A 90 -9.30 11.80 6.31
N TYR A 91 -8.38 10.83 6.20
CA TYR A 91 -7.28 10.92 5.23
C TYR A 91 -7.77 10.54 3.83
N ASP A 92 -7.35 11.32 2.84
CA ASP A 92 -7.70 11.13 1.43
C ASP A 92 -6.79 10.10 0.77
N ILE A 93 -5.52 10.09 1.17
CA ILE A 93 -4.47 9.27 0.56
C ILE A 93 -3.70 8.55 1.66
N ILE A 94 -3.53 7.24 1.47
CA ILE A 94 -2.81 6.36 2.38
C ILE A 94 -1.65 5.75 1.60
N ILE A 95 -0.43 6.00 2.09
CA ILE A 95 0.80 5.36 1.60
C ILE A 95 1.23 4.33 2.64
N ILE A 96 1.63 3.14 2.19
CA ILE A 96 2.24 2.11 3.04
C ILE A 96 3.67 1.94 2.55
N ASP A 97 4.63 2.30 3.39
CA ASP A 97 6.06 2.22 3.10
C ASP A 97 6.75 1.38 4.19
N SER A 98 6.90 0.07 4.03
CA SER A 98 6.62 -0.74 2.85
C SER A 98 5.87 -2.04 3.16
N LEU A 99 5.21 -2.59 2.15
CA LEU A 99 4.54 -3.90 2.25
C LEU A 99 5.51 -5.09 2.29
N SER A 100 6.80 -4.87 2.04
CA SER A 100 7.82 -5.94 2.05
C SER A 100 7.90 -6.63 3.41
N HIS A 101 7.73 -5.85 4.49
CA HIS A 101 7.70 -6.36 5.87
C HIS A 101 6.42 -7.15 6.17
N ALA A 102 5.27 -6.76 5.63
CA ALA A 102 4.03 -7.52 5.76
C ALA A 102 4.12 -8.92 5.12
N TRP A 103 4.95 -9.07 4.08
CA TRP A 103 5.12 -10.32 3.34
C TRP A 103 6.20 -11.23 3.98
N ASN A 104 7.38 -10.68 4.25
CA ASN A 104 8.58 -11.44 4.67
C ASN A 104 9.04 -11.19 6.11
N GLY A 105 8.45 -10.23 6.82
CA GLY A 105 8.86 -9.86 8.19
C GLY A 105 8.46 -10.89 9.24
N THR A 106 8.97 -10.74 10.46
CA THR A 106 8.54 -11.51 11.63
C THR A 106 7.04 -11.34 11.85
N ASN A 107 6.30 -12.43 12.00
CA ASN A 107 4.83 -12.51 11.97
C ASN A 107 4.16 -12.09 10.64
N GLY A 108 4.94 -11.96 9.56
CA GLY A 108 4.44 -11.68 8.22
C GLY A 108 3.71 -12.86 7.58
N ALA A 109 3.08 -12.62 6.44
CA ALA A 109 2.24 -13.60 5.74
C ALA A 109 2.94 -14.95 5.49
N LEU A 110 4.23 -14.95 5.13
CA LEU A 110 4.97 -16.20 4.90
C LEU A 110 5.17 -17.04 6.18
N GLU A 111 5.42 -16.39 7.31
CA GLU A 111 5.57 -17.09 8.60
C GLU A 111 4.22 -17.62 9.08
N MET A 112 3.13 -16.87 8.88
CA MET A 112 1.77 -17.32 9.19
C MET A 112 1.39 -18.55 8.36
N VAL A 113 1.68 -18.55 7.05
CA VAL A 113 1.46 -19.70 6.17
C VAL A 113 2.32 -20.87 6.60
N ASP A 114 3.61 -20.68 6.91
CA ASP A 114 4.49 -21.77 7.35
C ASP A 114 4.01 -22.40 8.66
N ASN A 115 3.61 -21.58 9.64
CA ASN A 115 3.05 -22.03 10.90
C ASN A 115 1.70 -22.76 10.75
N ALA A 116 0.83 -22.28 9.86
CA ALA A 116 -0.44 -22.95 9.54
C ALA A 116 -0.22 -24.25 8.73
N SER A 117 0.81 -24.30 7.88
CA SER A 117 1.19 -25.49 7.10
C SER A 117 1.74 -26.59 8.00
N LYS A 118 2.56 -26.25 9.01
CA LYS A 118 3.05 -27.19 10.02
C LYS A 118 1.93 -27.83 10.85
N LYS A 119 0.82 -27.12 11.06
CA LYS A 119 -0.35 -27.61 11.80
C LYS A 119 -1.32 -28.46 10.96
N SER A 120 -1.41 -28.21 9.65
CA SER A 120 -2.41 -28.83 8.77
C SER A 120 -1.86 -29.87 7.79
N GLY A 121 -0.54 -29.91 7.56
CA GLY A 121 0.11 -30.83 6.62
C GLY A 121 -0.14 -30.51 5.14
N ASN A 122 -0.83 -29.42 4.81
CA ASN A 122 -1.25 -29.11 3.43
C ASN A 122 -1.10 -27.60 3.12
N GLY A 123 -0.01 -27.22 2.44
CA GLY A 123 0.39 -25.82 2.25
C GLY A 123 -0.57 -24.93 1.43
N PHE A 124 -1.46 -25.52 0.63
CA PHE A 124 -2.49 -24.77 -0.12
C PHE A 124 -3.66 -24.30 0.76
N GLY A 125 -3.97 -25.00 1.86
CA GLY A 125 -5.06 -24.63 2.77
C GLY A 125 -4.69 -23.50 3.73
N ALA A 126 -3.40 -23.35 4.03
CA ALA A 126 -2.86 -22.40 4.99
C ALA A 126 -3.10 -20.93 4.63
N TRP A 127 -3.27 -20.61 3.34
CA TRP A 127 -3.57 -19.24 2.89
C TRP A 127 -4.97 -18.73 3.28
N ARG A 128 -5.89 -19.60 3.71
CA ARG A 128 -7.25 -19.18 4.09
C ARG A 128 -7.30 -18.44 5.42
N ASP A 129 -6.30 -18.64 6.27
CA ASP A 129 -6.25 -18.14 7.64
C ASP A 129 -5.27 -16.96 7.81
N VAL A 130 -4.76 -16.43 6.69
CA VAL A 130 -3.77 -15.33 6.60
C VAL A 130 -4.41 -14.07 6.02
#